data_AF-A0A6J5F8G1-F1
#
_entry.id   AF-A0A6J5F8G1-F1
#
_cell.length_a   1.000
_cell.length_b   1.000
_cell.length_c   1.000
_cell.angle_alpha   90.00
_cell.angle_beta   90.00
_cell.angle_gamma   90.00
#
_symmetry.space_group_name_H-M   'P 1'
#
loop_
_entity.id
_entity.type
_entity.pdbx_description
1 polymer ?
#
loop_
_entity_poly.entity_id
_entity_poly.type
_entity_poly.pdbx_seq_one_letter_code
_entity_poly.pdbx_strand_id
1 'polypeptide(L)'
;MVRKISGPQQLPMPTYKPVLIERAIGSTTVRYAGFSIICASTGCAVFDPVRQVAHFVPRDGLVRFDTATIDQVCHPATHPGAAEPAVPASRN
;
A
#
# COMPACT_ATOMS: atom_id res chain seq x y z
N MET A 1 -36.16 15.32 -18.08
CA MET A 1 -35.95 15.59 -16.63
C MET A 1 -34.44 15.56 -16.37
N VAL A 2 -33.80 16.73 -16.27
CA VAL A 2 -32.33 16.84 -16.11
C VAL A 2 -32.02 16.93 -14.62
N ARG A 3 -31.26 15.97 -14.08
CA ARG A 3 -30.77 16.04 -12.70
C ARG A 3 -29.56 16.96 -12.63
N LYS A 4 -29.71 18.07 -11.90
CA LYS A 4 -28.66 19.02 -11.55
C LYS A 4 -27.65 18.32 -10.62
N ILE A 5 -26.40 18.19 -11.04
CA ILE A 5 -25.31 17.66 -10.19
C ILE A 5 -24.75 18.85 -9.41
N SER A 6 -25.23 19.02 -8.18
CA SER A 6 -24.78 20.08 -7.28
C SER A 6 -23.71 19.53 -6.34
N GLY A 7 -22.50 20.08 -6.40
CA GLY A 7 -21.40 19.80 -5.46
C GLY A 7 -20.38 18.79 -5.98
N PRO A 8 -19.10 18.87 -5.53
CA PRO A 8 -18.14 17.80 -5.78
C PRO A 8 -18.74 16.53 -5.18
N GLN A 9 -19.12 15.58 -6.04
CA GLN A 9 -19.49 14.26 -5.53
C GLN A 9 -18.23 13.72 -4.88
N GLN A 10 -18.20 13.76 -3.54
CA GLN A 10 -17.31 12.93 -2.77
C GLN A 10 -17.77 11.52 -3.07
N LEU A 11 -17.18 10.94 -4.12
CA LEU A 11 -17.32 9.53 -4.45
C LEU A 11 -17.11 8.79 -3.13
N PRO A 12 -17.97 7.81 -2.78
CA PRO A 12 -17.76 7.02 -1.57
C PRO A 12 -16.32 6.54 -1.65
N MET A 13 -15.47 7.04 -0.76
CA MET A 13 -14.05 6.74 -0.81
C MET A 13 -13.99 5.21 -0.78
N PRO A 14 -13.46 4.55 -1.82
CA PRO A 14 -13.27 3.11 -1.75
C PRO A 14 -12.58 2.83 -0.43
N THR A 15 -13.24 2.03 0.41
CA THR A 15 -12.69 1.66 1.71
C THR A 15 -11.56 0.69 1.43
N TYR A 16 -10.40 1.25 1.07
CA TYR A 16 -9.21 0.48 0.80
C TYR A 16 -8.79 -0.23 2.08
N LYS A 17 -8.38 -1.49 1.95
CA LYS A 17 -7.97 -2.28 3.10
C LYS A 17 -6.54 -1.92 3.47
N PRO A 18 -6.26 -1.51 4.72
CA PRO A 18 -4.89 -1.38 5.21
C PRO A 18 -4.22 -2.75 5.23
N VAL A 19 -2.99 -2.83 4.72
CA VAL A 19 -2.22 -4.07 4.55
C VAL A 19 -0.74 -3.86 4.87
N LEU A 20 -0.10 -4.92 5.35
CA LEU A 20 1.34 -5.08 5.43
C LEU A 20 1.75 -6.24 4.54
N ILE A 21 2.74 -6.02 3.68
CA ILE A 21 3.20 -7.01 2.72
C ILE A 21 4.70 -7.16 2.84
N GLU A 22 5.17 -8.40 2.92
CA GLU A 22 6.58 -8.73 2.89
C GLU A 22 6.90 -9.55 1.65
N ARG A 23 7.97 -9.18 0.94
CA ARG A 23 8.41 -9.83 -0.28
C ARG A 23 9.90 -10.08 -0.25
N ALA A 24 10.32 -11.29 -0.58
CA ALA A 24 11.71 -11.63 -0.83
C ALA A 24 12.11 -11.18 -2.25
N ILE A 25 13.25 -10.51 -2.35
CA ILE A 25 13.89 -10.10 -3.61
C ILE A 25 15.36 -10.50 -3.52
N GLY A 26 15.72 -11.63 -4.16
CA GLY A 26 17.02 -12.24 -3.96
C GLY A 26 17.22 -12.65 -2.50
N SER A 27 18.29 -12.18 -1.85
CA SER A 27 18.57 -12.41 -0.43
C SER A 27 17.96 -11.35 0.50
N THR A 28 17.23 -10.36 -0.02
CA THR A 28 16.69 -9.24 0.76
C THR A 28 15.18 -9.39 0.94
N THR A 29 14.65 -8.95 2.08
CA THR A 29 13.20 -8.82 2.30
C THR A 29 12.81 -7.34 2.23
N VAL A 30 11.82 -7.05 1.39
CA VAL A 30 11.21 -5.73 1.23
C VAL A 30 9.84 -5.74 1.89
N ARG A 31 9.54 -4.66 2.61
CA ARG A 31 8.24 -4.45 3.28
C ARG A 31 7.49 -3.31 2.63
N TYR A 32 6.19 -3.50 2.44
CA TYR A 32 5.24 -2.49 1.98
C TYR A 32 4.15 -2.33 3.04
N ALA A 33 3.81 -1.10 3.36
CA ALA A 33 2.72 -0.76 4.27
C ALA A 33 1.82 0.26 3.59
N GLY A 34 0.51 0.04 3.60
CA GLY A 34 -0.39 0.96 2.93
C GLY A 34 -1.79 0.42 2.73
N PHE A 35 -2.49 1.03 1.78
CA PHE A 35 -3.87 0.71 1.45
C PHE A 35 -3.92 -0.06 0.13
N SER A 36 -4.46 -1.28 0.15
CA SER A 36 -4.66 -2.08 -1.06
C SER A 36 -5.77 -1.47 -1.91
N ILE A 37 -5.41 -0.98 -3.10
CA ILE A 37 -6.33 -0.35 -4.06
C ILE A 37 -6.98 -1.43 -4.93
N ILE A 38 -6.16 -2.24 -5.62
CA ILE A 38 -6.59 -3.29 -6.55
C ILE A 38 -5.59 -4.45 -6.45
N CYS A 39 -6.07 -5.68 -6.48
CA CYS A 39 -5.24 -6.87 -6.63
C CYS A 39 -5.66 -7.67 -7.88
N ALA A 40 -4.67 -8.15 -8.62
CA ALA A 40 -4.82 -9.05 -9.76
C ALA A 40 -3.99 -10.32 -9.54
N SER A 41 -4.03 -11.26 -10.48
CA SER A 41 -3.30 -12.53 -10.39
C SER A 41 -1.78 -12.35 -10.24
N THR A 42 -1.23 -11.26 -10.80
CA THR A 42 0.21 -10.96 -10.84
C THR A 42 0.71 -10.08 -9.69
N GLY A 43 -0.17 -9.41 -8.95
CA GLY A 43 0.24 -8.49 -7.88
C GLY A 43 -0.86 -7.54 -7.43
N CYS A 44 -0.51 -6.64 -6.51
CA CYS A 44 -1.43 -5.66 -5.94
C CYS A 44 -0.87 -4.23 -6.06
N ALA A 45 -1.75 -3.27 -6.33
CA ALA A 45 -1.47 -1.85 -6.18
C ALA A 45 -1.74 -1.45 -4.72
N VAL A 46 -0.73 -0.90 -4.05
CA VAL A 46 -0.75 -0.49 -2.65
C VAL A 46 -0.35 0.96 -2.55
N PHE A 47 -1.20 1.79 -1.95
CA PHE A 47 -0.90 3.19 -1.70
C PHE A 47 -0.21 3.36 -0.35
N ASP A 48 1.02 3.87 -0.35
CA ASP A 48 1.74 4.30 0.85
C ASP A 48 1.25 5.70 1.26
N PRO A 49 0.51 5.82 2.38
CA PRO A 49 -0.06 7.09 2.82
C PRO A 49 0.98 8.04 3.43
N VAL A 50 2.14 7.55 3.86
CA VAL A 50 3.22 8.39 4.41
C VAL A 50 3.96 9.07 3.27
N ARG A 51 4.26 8.32 2.21
CA ARG A 51 4.99 8.82 1.03
C ARG A 51 4.09 9.36 -0.07
N GLN A 52 2.77 9.18 0.05
CA GLN A 52 1.77 9.61 -0.93
C GLN A 52 2.04 9.04 -2.33
N VAL A 53 2.44 7.77 -2.42
CA VAL A 53 2.80 7.09 -3.67
C VAL A 53 2.14 5.72 -3.76
N ALA A 54 1.76 5.33 -4.98
CA ALA A 54 1.27 3.98 -5.26
C ALA A 54 2.43 3.07 -5.68
N HIS A 55 2.54 1.93 -5.02
CA HIS A 55 3.46 0.85 -5.36
C HIS A 55 2.70 -0.29 -6.03
N PHE A 56 3.25 -0.83 -7.11
CA PHE A 56 2.86 -2.15 -7.58
C PHE A 56 3.71 -3.19 -6.86
N VAL A 57 3.08 -4.07 -6.09
CA VAL A 57 3.71 -5.17 -5.35
C VAL A 57 3.47 -6.46 -6.11
N PRO A 58 4.47 -7.01 -6.81
CA PRO A 58 4.33 -8.26 -7.54
C PRO A 58 4.13 -9.43 -6.58
N ARG A 59 3.36 -10.43 -7.01
CA ARG A 59 3.02 -11.62 -6.21
C ARG A 59 4.19 -12.60 -6.05
N ASP A 60 5.15 -12.61 -6.96
CA ASP A 60 6.31 -13.50 -6.85
C ASP A 60 7.17 -13.12 -5.64
N GLY A 61 7.73 -14.10 -4.96
CA GLY A 61 8.49 -13.86 -3.72
C GLY A 61 7.67 -13.29 -2.56
N LEU A 62 6.33 -13.28 -2.64
CA LEU A 62 5.46 -12.88 -1.53
C LEU A 62 5.67 -13.82 -0.33
N VAL A 63 6.16 -13.27 0.78
CA VAL A 63 6.41 -14.01 2.03
C VAL A 63 5.20 -13.89 2.95
N ARG A 64 4.65 -12.67 3.08
CA ARG A 64 3.49 -12.39 3.93
C ARG A 64 2.59 -11.35 3.31
N PHE A 65 1.29 -11.51 3.53
CA PHE A 65 0.28 -10.53 3.18
C PHE A 65 -0.74 -10.51 4.32
N ASP A 66 -0.65 -9.50 5.17
CA ASP A 66 -1.45 -9.37 6.38
C ASP A 66 -2.36 -8.13 6.28
N THR A 67 -3.57 -8.21 6.84
CA THR A 67 -4.37 -7.02 7.11
C THR A 67 -3.73 -6.22 8.24
N ALA A 68 -3.81 -4.91 8.16
CA ALA A 68 -3.25 -3.99 9.15
C ALA A 68 -4.33 -3.08 9.76
N THR A 69 -3.96 -2.21 10.68
CA THR A 69 -4.80 -1.09 11.12
C THR A 69 -4.45 0.18 10.33
N ILE A 70 -5.35 1.16 10.32
CA ILE A 70 -5.08 2.48 9.72
C ILE A 70 -3.88 3.14 10.40
N ASP A 71 -3.77 3.03 11.73
CA ASP A 71 -2.67 3.63 12.48
C ASP A 71 -1.32 3.01 12.11
N GLN A 72 -1.26 1.68 11.94
CA GLN A 72 -0.05 0.98 11.52
C GLN A 72 0.49 1.46 10.16
N VAL A 73 -0.40 1.78 9.21
CA VAL A 73 0.01 2.21 7.87
C VAL A 73 0.25 3.72 7.77
N CYS A 74 -0.40 4.52 8.61
CA CYS A 74 -0.24 5.99 8.61
C CYS A 74 0.86 6.48 9.56
N HIS A 75 1.15 5.75 10.65
CA HIS A 75 2.11 6.14 11.70
C HIS A 75 3.12 5.02 12.03
N PRO A 76 3.89 4.51 11.05
CA PRO A 76 4.75 3.34 11.23
C PRO A 76 5.87 3.56 12.27
N ALA A 77 6.39 4.80 12.41
CA ALA A 77 7.45 5.10 13.38
C ALA A 77 7.06 4.89 14.85
N THR A 78 5.75 4.90 15.15
CA THR A 78 5.22 4.66 16.50
C THR A 78 5.18 3.17 16.85
N HIS A 79 5.39 2.28 15.87
CA HIS A 79 5.29 0.83 16.04
C HIS A 79 6.65 0.17 15.78
N PRO A 80 7.42 -0.17 16.82
CA PRO A 80 8.74 -0.80 16.67
C PRO A 80 8.54 -2.20 16.06
N GLY A 81 8.75 -2.29 14.74
CA GLY A 81 8.46 -3.47 13.91
C GLY A 81 7.92 -3.12 12.52
N ALA A 82 7.39 -1.91 12.32
CA ALA A 82 6.92 -1.41 11.04
C ALA A 82 8.09 -0.82 10.22
N ALA A 83 8.64 -1.66 9.34
CA ALA A 83 9.44 -1.32 8.15
C ALA A 83 10.62 -0.33 8.31
N GLU A 84 11.84 -0.86 8.19
CA GLU A 84 12.90 -0.05 7.57
C GLU A 84 12.57 0.06 6.06
N PRO A 85 12.63 1.25 5.45
CA PRO A 85 12.16 1.44 4.10
C PRO A 85 13.09 0.79 3.08
N ALA A 86 12.53 0.03 2.13
CA ALA A 86 13.28 -0.31 0.93
C ALA A 86 13.48 0.96 0.10
N VAL A 87 14.67 1.55 0.23
CA VAL A 87 15.19 2.53 -0.71
C VAL A 87 15.70 1.73 -1.92
N PRO A 88 15.14 1.85 -3.13
CA PRO A 88 15.85 1.37 -4.30
C PRO A 88 17.13 2.21 -4.43
N ALA A 89 18.28 1.55 -4.38
CA ALA A 89 19.55 2.20 -4.69
C ALA A 89 19.47 2.72 -6.12
N SER A 90 19.37 4.04 -6.27
CA SER A 90 19.52 4.70 -7.56
C SER A 90 20.97 4.54 -7.99
N ARG A 91 21.23 3.70 -8.99
CA ARG A 91 22.56 3.55 -9.59
C ARG A 91 22.60 4.43 -10.83
N ASN A 92 23.39 5.50 -10.73
CA ASN A 92 23.77 6.38 -11.84
C ASN A 92 24.73 5.66 -12.79
#